data_AF-A0A958DGX8-F1
#
_entry.id   AF-A0A958DGX8-F1
#
_cell.length_a   1.000
_cell.length_b   1.000
_cell.length_c   1.000
_cell.angle_alpha   90.00
_cell.angle_beta   90.00
_cell.angle_gamma   90.00
#
_symmetry.space_group_name_H-M   'P 1'
#
loop_
_entity.id
_entity.type
_entity.pdbx_description
1 polymer ?
#
loop_
_entity_poly.entity_id
_entity_poly.type
_entity_poly.pdbx_seq_one_letter_code
_entity_poly.pdbx_strand_id
1 'polypeptide(L)'
;GIHGCEECHGYHSVEKTFDEMVGVGEKSVCMDCHEEGEEAYVQADSIYIHLSDLKAAYDSAATQQEVVRRIGMDDVEIGFLLQESHQSLIQARTLVHKFEAAAVGEKTSEGLGKAQEALKLAYAQIEDANVRRMGFGVATLFITLLCVALFLKIRDMEKQ
;
A
#
# COMPACT_ATOMS: atom_id res chain seq x y z
N GLY A 1 29.06 -9.14 21.98
CA GLY A 1 29.92 -8.26 21.17
C GLY A 1 29.24 -8.08 19.83
N ILE A 2 29.46 -6.97 19.12
CA ILE A 2 28.86 -6.78 17.79
C ILE A 2 29.53 -7.80 16.85
N HIS A 3 28.72 -8.69 16.26
CA HIS A 3 29.20 -9.64 15.25
C HIS A 3 29.63 -8.89 13.99
N GLY A 4 30.59 -9.47 13.25
CA GLY A 4 30.98 -8.94 11.95
C GLY A 4 29.82 -8.98 10.96
N CYS A 5 29.86 -8.12 9.93
CA CYS A 5 28.83 -8.10 8.90
C CYS A 5 28.68 -9.47 8.22
N GLU A 6 29.79 -10.22 8.12
CA GLU A 6 29.85 -11.53 7.46
C GLU A 6 29.09 -12.64 8.19
N GLU A 7 28.77 -12.46 9.48
CA GLU A 7 28.02 -13.45 10.24
C GLU A 7 26.58 -13.59 9.71
N CYS A 8 25.97 -12.47 9.32
CA CYS A 8 24.59 -12.43 8.80
C CYS A 8 24.51 -12.27 7.27
N HIS A 9 25.55 -11.70 6.65
CA HIS A 9 25.55 -11.39 5.20
C HIS A 9 26.48 -12.28 4.38
N GLY A 10 27.19 -13.22 5.02
CA GLY A 10 28.19 -14.07 4.38
C GLY A 10 29.45 -13.30 3.96
N TYR A 11 30.40 -14.02 3.37
CA TYR A 11 31.77 -13.53 3.17
C TYR A 11 32.05 -13.05 1.73
N HIS A 12 31.76 -13.89 0.74
CA HIS A 12 32.34 -13.74 -0.61
C HIS A 12 31.36 -13.27 -1.69
N SER A 13 30.07 -13.57 -1.52
CA SER A 13 28.99 -13.15 -2.41
C SER A 13 27.94 -12.47 -1.55
N VAL A 14 28.10 -11.17 -1.32
CA VAL A 14 27.10 -10.38 -0.59
C VAL A 14 25.85 -10.32 -1.46
N GLU A 15 24.95 -11.29 -1.24
CA GLU A 15 23.70 -11.40 -1.96
C GLU A 15 22.76 -10.24 -1.61
N LYS A 16 21.81 -9.97 -2.50
CA LYS A 16 20.79 -8.95 -2.24
C LYS A 16 19.95 -9.40 -1.03
N THR A 17 19.86 -8.54 -0.04
CA THR A 17 19.04 -8.79 1.14
C THR A 17 17.55 -8.82 0.80
N PHE A 18 16.80 -9.58 1.58
CA PHE A 18 15.35 -9.72 1.51
C PHE A 18 14.77 -9.85 2.92
N ASP A 19 13.49 -9.52 3.10
CA ASP A 19 12.90 -9.38 4.43
C ASP A 19 12.83 -10.72 5.18
N GLU A 20 12.77 -11.86 4.48
CA GLU A 20 12.78 -13.19 5.10
C GLU A 20 14.14 -13.62 5.67
N MET A 21 15.20 -12.82 5.47
CA MET A 21 16.47 -13.01 6.19
C MET A 21 16.36 -12.66 7.67
N VAL A 22 15.35 -11.89 8.07
CA VAL A 22 15.04 -11.59 9.47
C VAL A 22 13.80 -12.34 9.93
N GLY A 23 13.64 -12.51 11.24
CA GLY A 23 12.52 -13.25 11.82
C GLY A 23 12.94 -14.60 12.39
N VAL A 24 12.00 -15.54 12.36
CA VAL A 24 12.18 -16.90 12.89
C VAL A 24 11.83 -17.98 11.86
N GLY A 25 11.67 -17.57 10.59
CA GLY A 25 11.39 -18.47 9.49
C GLY A 25 12.62 -19.23 9.00
N GLU A 26 12.42 -20.20 8.11
CA GLU A 26 13.47 -21.09 7.58
C GLU A 26 14.65 -20.36 6.92
N LYS A 27 14.42 -19.14 6.39
CA LYS A 27 15.45 -18.32 5.75
C LYS A 27 16.10 -17.30 6.68
N SER A 28 15.69 -17.26 7.95
CA SER A 28 16.20 -16.29 8.91
C SER A 28 17.61 -16.65 9.36
N VAL A 29 18.51 -15.68 9.28
CA VAL A 29 19.89 -15.81 9.76
C VAL A 29 19.97 -15.71 11.29
N CYS A 30 18.92 -15.19 11.94
CA CYS A 30 18.88 -15.07 13.40
C CYS A 30 18.85 -16.45 14.07
N MET A 31 18.22 -17.42 13.41
CA MET A 31 18.00 -18.77 13.92
C MET A 31 19.25 -19.66 13.86
N ASP A 32 20.33 -19.20 13.20
CA ASP A 32 21.61 -19.89 13.21
C ASP A 32 22.26 -19.89 14.62
N CYS A 33 21.87 -18.92 15.45
CA CYS A 33 22.40 -18.74 16.81
C CYS A 33 21.33 -18.66 17.91
N HIS A 34 20.09 -18.31 17.59
CA HIS A 34 19.01 -18.10 18.57
C HIS A 34 17.90 -19.14 18.45
N GLU A 35 17.48 -19.69 19.60
CA GLU A 35 16.43 -20.71 19.69
C GLU A 35 15.12 -20.16 20.29
N GLU A 36 14.04 -20.90 20.10
CA GLU A 36 12.74 -20.56 20.66
C GLU A 36 12.82 -20.48 22.20
N GLY A 37 12.25 -19.41 22.78
CA GLY A 37 12.30 -19.13 24.21
C GLY A 37 13.35 -18.10 24.63
N GLU A 38 14.24 -17.71 23.73
CA GLU A 38 15.17 -16.60 23.95
C GLU A 38 14.52 -15.24 23.68
N GLU A 39 14.98 -14.19 24.37
CA GLU A 39 14.50 -12.82 24.11
C GLU A 39 14.84 -12.37 22.67
N ALA A 40 16.00 -12.76 22.16
CA ALA A 40 16.42 -12.45 20.80
C ALA A 40 15.53 -13.10 19.73
N TYR A 41 14.98 -14.29 20.00
CA TYR A 41 13.99 -14.93 19.12
C TYR A 41 12.74 -14.06 19.00
N VAL A 42 12.21 -13.57 20.12
CA VAL A 42 11.02 -12.69 20.15
C VAL A 42 11.29 -11.37 19.44
N GLN A 43 12.48 -10.79 19.63
CA GLN A 43 12.89 -9.56 18.94
C GLN A 43 12.97 -9.77 17.43
N ALA A 44 13.58 -10.87 16.97
CA ALA A 44 13.70 -11.18 15.56
C ALA A 44 12.32 -11.35 14.90
N ASP A 45 11.42 -12.12 15.52
CA ASP A 45 10.06 -12.32 15.03
C ASP A 45 9.30 -10.99 14.92
N SER A 46 9.37 -10.15 15.96
CA SER A 46 8.72 -8.84 15.96
C SER A 46 9.26 -7.91 14.87
N ILE A 47 10.57 -7.93 14.60
CA ILE A 47 11.17 -7.16 13.50
C ILE A 47 10.57 -7.59 12.16
N TYR A 48 10.47 -8.90 11.92
CA TYR A 48 9.90 -9.43 10.68
C TYR A 48 8.43 -9.00 10.52
N ILE A 49 7.62 -9.17 11.57
CA ILE A 49 6.20 -8.77 11.58
C ILE A 49 6.03 -7.30 11.22
N HIS A 50 6.81 -6.41 11.84
CA HIS A 50 6.74 -4.97 11.56
C HIS A 50 7.04 -4.64 10.10
N LEU A 51 8.05 -5.26 9.51
CA LEU A 51 8.41 -5.06 8.10
C LEU A 51 7.34 -5.65 7.17
N SER A 52 6.84 -6.85 7.45
CA SER A 52 5.84 -7.52 6.62
C SER A 52 4.51 -6.77 6.62
N ASP A 53 4.10 -6.24 7.78
CA ASP A 53 2.85 -5.50 7.91
C ASP A 53 2.88 -4.19 7.11
N LEU A 54 3.96 -3.42 7.24
CA LEU A 54 4.14 -2.21 6.44
C LEU A 54 4.20 -2.54 4.94
N LYS A 55 4.96 -3.57 4.56
CA LYS A 55 5.05 -3.99 3.16
C LYS A 55 3.68 -4.37 2.60
N ALA A 56 2.90 -5.17 3.33
CA ALA A 56 1.57 -5.60 2.91
C ALA A 56 0.61 -4.41 2.76
N ALA A 57 0.63 -3.47 3.70
CA ALA A 57 -0.19 -2.26 3.63
C ALA A 57 0.20 -1.37 2.43
N TYR A 58 1.50 -1.17 2.20
CA TYR A 58 2.01 -0.46 1.04
C TYR A 58 1.58 -1.11 -0.27
N ASP A 59 1.77 -2.43 -0.42
CA ASP A 59 1.41 -3.17 -1.63
C ASP A 59 -0.10 -3.12 -1.90
N SER A 60 -0.92 -3.18 -0.84
CA SER A 60 -2.38 -3.03 -0.94
C SER A 60 -2.79 -1.64 -1.44
N ALA A 61 -2.23 -0.59 -0.84
CA ALA A 61 -2.49 0.78 -1.23
C ALA A 61 -2.01 1.10 -2.65
N ALA A 62 -0.83 0.62 -3.04
CA ALA A 62 -0.29 0.75 -4.40
C ALA A 62 -1.18 0.06 -5.44
N THR A 63 -1.72 -1.12 -5.10
CA THR A 63 -2.68 -1.83 -5.95
C THR A 63 -3.94 -1.00 -6.19
N GLN A 64 -4.49 -0.37 -5.13
CA GLN A 64 -5.67 0.49 -5.28
C GLN A 64 -5.36 1.81 -6.01
N GLN A 65 -4.17 2.39 -5.83
CA GLN A 65 -3.75 3.57 -6.62
C GLN A 65 -3.76 3.26 -8.12
N GLU A 66 -3.30 2.08 -8.53
CA GLU A 66 -3.34 1.68 -9.94
C GLU A 66 -4.78 1.55 -10.47
N VAL A 67 -5.73 1.13 -9.61
CA VAL A 67 -7.16 1.15 -9.97
C VAL A 67 -7.64 2.58 -10.18
N VAL A 68 -7.37 3.49 -9.23
CA VAL A 68 -7.72 4.93 -9.31
C VAL A 68 -7.18 5.56 -10.60
N ARG A 69 -5.91 5.32 -10.91
CA ARG A 69 -5.27 5.81 -12.13
C ARG A 69 -5.94 5.27 -13.39
N ARG A 70 -6.25 3.98 -13.44
CA ARG A 70 -6.89 3.34 -14.60
C ARG A 70 -8.30 3.88 -14.86
N ILE A 71 -9.05 4.23 -13.82
CA ILE A 71 -10.39 4.81 -13.95
C ILE A 71 -10.37 6.32 -14.17
N GLY A 72 -9.18 6.95 -14.22
CA GLY A 72 -8.99 8.36 -14.54
C GLY A 72 -9.36 9.33 -13.39
N MET A 73 -9.27 8.85 -12.15
CA MET A 73 -9.46 9.69 -10.96
C MET A 73 -8.12 10.25 -10.47
N ASP A 74 -8.17 11.25 -9.58
CA ASP A 74 -6.97 11.91 -9.04
C ASP A 74 -6.18 10.95 -8.13
N ASP A 75 -4.90 10.72 -8.46
CA ASP A 75 -4.00 9.84 -7.72
C ASP A 75 -2.78 10.57 -7.13
N VAL A 76 -2.73 11.91 -7.18
CA VAL A 76 -1.54 12.69 -6.79
C VAL A 76 -1.22 12.55 -5.30
N GLU A 77 -2.21 12.80 -4.44
CA GLU A 77 -2.02 12.70 -2.98
C GLU A 77 -1.75 11.26 -2.53
N ILE A 78 -2.44 10.29 -3.14
CA ILE A 78 -2.22 8.85 -2.91
C ILE A 78 -0.76 8.50 -3.24
N GLY A 79 -0.24 8.99 -4.37
CA GLY A 79 1.14 8.76 -4.78
C GLY A 79 2.17 9.36 -3.82
N PHE A 80 1.92 10.56 -3.31
CA PHE A 80 2.78 11.20 -2.32
C PHE A 80 2.85 10.40 -1.01
N LEU A 81 1.70 9.99 -0.48
CA LEU A 81 1.62 9.17 0.74
C LEU A 81 2.30 7.81 0.55
N LEU A 82 2.14 7.17 -0.62
CA LEU A 82 2.84 5.93 -0.94
C LEU A 82 4.35 6.13 -1.01
N GLN A 83 4.83 7.25 -1.54
CA GLN A 83 6.26 7.57 -1.55
C GLN A 83 6.81 7.73 -0.12
N GLU A 84 6.08 8.41 0.77
CA GLU A 84 6.46 8.55 2.19
C GLU A 84 6.45 7.19 2.92
N SER A 85 5.43 6.36 2.65
CA SER A 85 5.34 5.01 3.20
C SER A 85 6.50 4.11 2.74
N HIS A 86 6.83 4.15 1.44
CA HIS A 86 7.96 3.41 0.88
C HIS A 86 9.29 3.88 1.47
N GLN A 87 9.49 5.19 1.63
CA GLN A 87 10.67 5.74 2.28
C GLN A 87 10.80 5.26 3.73
N SER A 88 9.67 5.18 4.45
CA SER A 88 9.64 4.64 5.81
C SER A 88 10.02 3.16 5.85
N LEU A 89 9.57 2.36 4.88
CA LEU A 89 9.96 0.96 4.75
C LEU A 89 11.47 0.80 4.50
N ILE A 90 12.06 1.64 3.63
CA ILE A 90 13.51 1.65 3.40
C ILE A 90 14.25 1.96 4.70
N GLN A 91 13.81 2.99 5.44
CA GLN A 91 14.43 3.38 6.70
C GLN A 91 14.26 2.32 7.80
N ALA A 92 13.10 1.66 7.86
CA ALA A 92 12.88 0.56 8.80
C ALA A 92 13.84 -0.61 8.56
N ARG A 93 14.09 -0.97 7.29
CA ARG A 93 15.06 -2.01 6.92
C ARG A 93 16.49 -1.68 7.35
N THR A 94 16.88 -0.41 7.33
CA THR A 94 18.24 -0.04 7.82
C THR A 94 18.36 -0.16 9.34
N LEU A 95 17.25 0.04 10.07
CA LEU A 95 17.19 -0.04 11.53
C LEU A 95 17.27 -1.48 12.08
N VAL A 96 17.13 -2.51 11.23
CA VAL A 96 17.31 -3.92 11.62
C VAL A 96 18.66 -4.15 12.31
N HIS A 97 19.72 -3.46 11.89
CA HIS A 97 21.06 -3.56 12.49
C HIS A 97 21.16 -3.04 13.92
N LYS A 98 20.11 -2.40 14.45
CA LYS A 98 20.03 -2.07 15.88
C LYS A 98 19.65 -3.28 16.72
N PHE A 99 19.12 -4.34 16.11
CA PHE A 99 18.62 -5.54 16.80
C PHE A 99 17.56 -5.23 17.86
N GLU A 100 16.80 -4.15 17.66
CA GLU A 100 15.76 -3.67 18.56
C GLU A 100 14.43 -3.57 17.79
N ALA A 101 13.46 -4.43 18.11
CA ALA A 101 12.17 -4.42 17.43
C ALA A 101 11.45 -3.09 17.61
N ALA A 102 11.60 -2.42 18.76
CA ALA A 102 11.00 -1.12 19.03
C ALA A 102 11.43 -0.05 18.02
N ALA A 103 12.72 0.01 17.65
CA ALA A 103 13.22 0.99 16.69
C ALA A 103 12.67 0.74 15.28
N VAL A 104 12.54 -0.52 14.87
CA VAL A 104 11.91 -0.91 13.59
C VAL A 104 10.40 -0.63 13.64
N GLY A 105 9.74 -0.97 14.74
CA GLY A 105 8.32 -0.76 15.00
C GLY A 105 7.92 0.72 14.90
N GLU A 106 8.70 1.62 15.51
CA GLU A 106 8.47 3.07 15.43
C GLU A 106 8.46 3.53 13.97
N LYS A 107 9.51 3.21 13.21
CA LYS A 107 9.62 3.66 11.81
C LYS A 107 8.58 2.99 10.89
N THR A 108 8.26 1.73 11.12
CA THR A 108 7.25 1.02 10.33
C THR A 108 5.84 1.55 10.60
N SER A 109 5.53 1.92 11.85
CA SER A 109 4.24 2.51 12.22
C SER A 109 3.98 3.86 11.53
N GLU A 110 5.01 4.70 11.38
CA GLU A 110 4.93 5.94 10.60
C GLU A 110 4.54 5.65 9.15
N GLY A 111 5.23 4.69 8.52
CA GLY A 111 4.93 4.27 7.15
C GLY A 111 3.55 3.62 7.00
N LEU A 112 3.09 2.91 8.04
CA LEU A 112 1.83 2.20 8.05
C LEU A 112 0.67 3.19 8.05
N GLY A 113 0.75 4.25 8.85
CA GLY A 113 -0.24 5.33 8.84
C GLY A 113 -0.39 5.95 7.45
N LYS A 114 0.73 6.21 6.76
CA LYS A 114 0.74 6.75 5.39
C LYS A 114 0.13 5.79 4.37
N ALA A 115 0.45 4.50 4.43
CA ALA A 115 -0.14 3.49 3.55
C ALA A 115 -1.66 3.35 3.76
N GLN A 116 -2.12 3.35 5.02
CA GLN A 116 -3.54 3.27 5.35
C GLN A 116 -4.32 4.50 4.90
N GLU A 117 -3.73 5.70 5.04
CA GLU A 117 -4.31 6.94 4.54
C GLU A 117 -4.41 6.93 3.00
N ALA A 118 -3.36 6.49 2.31
CA ALA A 118 -3.35 6.31 0.87
C ALA A 118 -4.44 5.33 0.40
N LEU A 119 -4.60 4.20 1.11
CA LEU A 119 -5.64 3.20 0.82
C LEU A 119 -7.04 3.77 0.99
N LYS A 120 -7.28 4.54 2.06
CA LYS A 120 -8.56 5.19 2.32
C LYS A 120 -8.90 6.20 1.22
N LEU A 121 -7.94 7.03 0.83
CA LEU A 121 -8.11 7.98 -0.27
C LEU A 121 -8.37 7.26 -1.59
N ALA A 122 -7.69 6.15 -1.87
CA ALA A 122 -7.93 5.36 -3.07
C ALA A 122 -9.38 4.84 -3.13
N TYR A 123 -9.89 4.29 -2.04
CA TYR A 123 -11.30 3.86 -1.98
C TYR A 123 -12.29 5.02 -2.16
N ALA A 124 -12.01 6.19 -1.58
CA ALA A 124 -12.85 7.37 -1.76
C ALA A 124 -12.90 7.82 -3.23
N GLN A 125 -11.77 7.80 -3.94
CA GLN A 125 -11.72 8.12 -5.37
C GLN A 125 -12.47 7.09 -6.23
N ILE A 126 -12.36 5.80 -5.89
CA ILE A 126 -13.12 4.73 -6.57
C ILE A 126 -14.62 4.91 -6.36
N GLU A 127 -15.04 5.25 -5.14
CA GLU A 127 -16.45 5.52 -4.82
C GLU A 127 -16.97 6.75 -5.58
N ASP A 128 -16.23 7.87 -5.56
CA ASP A 128 -16.61 9.09 -6.28
C ASP A 128 -16.74 8.84 -7.79
N ALA A 129 -15.86 8.03 -8.39
CA ALA A 129 -15.99 7.63 -9.79
C ALA A 129 -17.34 6.94 -10.09
N ASN A 130 -17.78 6.06 -9.19
CA ASN A 130 -19.05 5.34 -9.35
C ASN A 130 -20.24 6.28 -9.20
N VAL A 131 -20.19 7.20 -8.22
CA VAL A 131 -21.23 8.22 -8.01
C VAL A 131 -21.34 9.13 -9.23
N ARG A 132 -20.22 9.62 -9.76
CA ARG A 132 -20.20 10.45 -10.98
C ARG A 132 -20.82 9.72 -12.17
N ARG A 133 -20.46 8.46 -12.41
CA ARG A 133 -21.03 7.66 -13.51
C ARG A 133 -22.53 7.48 -13.39
N MET A 134 -23.04 7.20 -12.19
CA MET A 134 -24.47 7.08 -11.93
C MET A 134 -25.19 8.41 -12.16
N GLY A 135 -24.64 9.51 -11.64
CA GLY A 135 -25.18 10.85 -11.83
C GLY A 135 -25.27 11.25 -13.31
N PHE A 136 -24.21 10.99 -14.08
CA PHE A 136 -24.23 11.20 -15.54
C PHE A 136 -25.30 10.34 -16.23
N GLY A 137 -25.44 9.06 -15.87
CA GLY A 137 -26.46 8.19 -16.44
C GLY A 137 -27.88 8.73 -16.21
N VAL A 138 -28.18 9.18 -14.99
CA VAL A 138 -29.47 9.79 -14.65
C VAL A 138 -29.70 11.09 -15.42
N ALA A 139 -28.71 11.98 -15.46
CA ALA A 139 -28.82 13.24 -16.19
C ALA A 139 -29.05 13.00 -17.70
N THR A 140 -28.29 12.09 -18.31
CA THR A 140 -28.46 11.71 -19.72
C THR A 140 -29.85 11.18 -19.98
N LEU A 141 -30.40 10.30 -19.11
CA LEU A 141 -31.76 9.78 -19.27
C LEU A 141 -32.80 10.90 -19.33
N PHE A 142 -32.77 11.85 -18.39
CA PHE A 142 -33.71 12.97 -18.37
C PHE A 142 -33.58 13.86 -19.60
N ILE A 143 -32.34 14.16 -20.03
CA ILE A 143 -32.09 14.97 -21.23
C ILE A 143 -32.62 14.23 -22.48
N THR A 144 -32.35 12.93 -22.61
CA THR A 144 -32.86 12.14 -23.73
C THR A 144 -34.38 12.10 -23.77
N LEU A 145 -35.05 11.92 -22.63
CA LEU A 145 -36.52 11.97 -22.55
C LEU A 145 -37.07 13.34 -22.98
N LEU A 146 -36.43 14.43 -22.55
CA LEU A 146 -36.79 15.78 -22.99
C LEU A 146 -36.61 15.97 -24.50
N CYS A 147 -35.48 15.54 -25.06
CA CYS A 147 -35.22 15.58 -26.50
C CYS A 147 -36.28 14.80 -27.30
N VAL A 148 -36.65 13.60 -26.83
CA VAL A 148 -37.70 12.78 -27.47
C VAL A 148 -39.06 13.47 -27.38
N ALA A 149 -39.42 14.03 -26.23
CA ALA A 149 -40.68 14.76 -26.06
C ALA A 149 -40.77 15.98 -26.99
N LEU A 150 -39.69 16.76 -27.09
CA LEU A 150 -39.60 17.90 -28.01
C LEU A 150 -39.71 17.46 -29.47
N PHE A 151 -39.03 16.40 -29.85
CA PHE A 151 -39.11 15.84 -31.21
C PHE A 151 -40.53 15.40 -31.57
N LEU A 152 -41.20 14.67 -30.67
CA LEU A 152 -42.59 14.27 -30.87
C LEU A 152 -43.52 15.47 -30.97
N LYS A 153 -43.28 16.53 -30.17
CA LYS A 153 -44.10 17.74 -30.21
C LYS A 153 -43.94 18.52 -31.51
N ILE A 154 -42.72 18.65 -32.03
CA ILE A 154 -42.47 19.30 -33.32
C ILE A 154 -43.20 18.55 -34.44
N ARG A 155 -43.10 17.21 -34.46
CA ARG A 155 -43.79 16.37 -35.46
C ARG A 155 -45.31 16.45 -35.40
N ASP A 156 -45.88 16.67 -34.22
CA ASP A 156 -47.31 16.88 -34.03
C ASP A 156 -47.75 18.23 -34.63
N MET A 157 -46.95 19.27 -34.44
CA MET A 157 -47.22 20.60 -34.99
C MET A 157 -47.09 20.67 -36.52
N GLU A 158 -46.14 19.95 -37.13
CA GLU A 158 -45.97 19.92 -38.59
C GLU A 158 -47.07 19.14 -39.34
N LYS A 159 -47.87 18.33 -38.63
CA LYS A 159 -48.99 17.59 -39.21
C LYS A 159 -50.30 18.37 -39.24
N GLN A 160 -50.39 19.49 -38.51
CA GLN A 160 -51.53 20.41 -38.50
C GLN A 160 -51.33 21.48 -39.58
#